data_AF-A0A0S3K9C0-F1
#
_entry.id   AF-A0A0S3K9C0-F1
#
_cell.length_a   1.000
_cell.length_b   1.000
_cell.length_c   1.000
_cell.angle_alpha   90.00
_cell.angle_beta   90.00
_cell.angle_gamma   90.00
#
_symmetry.space_group_name_H-M   'P 1'
#
loop_
_entity.id
_entity.type
_entity.pdbx_description
1 polymer ?
#
loop_
_entity_poly.entity_id
_entity_poly.type
_entity_poly.pdbx_seq_one_letter_code
_entity_poly.pdbx_strand_id
1 'polypeptide(L)' 'MKKIHQIQGQVTFGKAIGDFFKGYFDFKGRTTRAGYWWVTLILTILTVICFIVLLPIIIFPL' A
#
# COMPACT_ATOMS: atom_id res chain seq x y z
N MET A 1 -1.09 12.80 17.74
CA MET A 1 -1.41 12.49 16.32
C MET A 1 -0.63 13.40 15.41
N LYS A 2 0.35 12.89 14.64
CA LYS A 2 0.95 13.68 13.57
C LYS A 2 -0.06 13.69 12.41
N LYS A 3 -0.77 14.81 12.22
CA LYS A 3 -1.62 14.97 11.03
C LYS A 3 -0.73 14.81 9.81
N ILE A 4 -1.09 13.89 8.92
CA ILE A 4 -0.39 13.73 7.66
C ILE A 4 -0.76 14.93 6.79
N HIS A 5 0.06 15.98 6.82
CA HIS A 5 -0.11 17.17 5.97
C HIS A 5 0.36 16.83 4.55
N GLN A 6 -0.52 16.19 3.78
CA GLN A 6 -0.33 15.98 2.35
C GLN A 6 -1.10 17.05 1.60
N ILE A 7 -0.40 17.83 0.77
CA ILE A 7 -1.04 18.71 -0.21
C ILE A 7 -1.59 17.81 -1.33
N GLN A 8 -2.90 17.87 -1.56
CA GLN A 8 -3.57 17.11 -2.60
C GLN A 8 -2.96 17.49 -3.97
N GLY A 9 -2.10 16.62 -4.53
CA GLY A 9 -1.38 16.85 -5.80
C GLY A 9 0.14 16.68 -5.73
N GLN A 10 0.76 16.69 -4.54
CA GLN A 10 2.22 16.50 -4.37
C GLN A 10 2.58 15.20 -3.63
N VAL A 11 1.71 14.19 -3.71
CA VAL A 11 1.96 12.92 -3.02
C VAL A 11 2.85 12.03 -3.87
N THR A 12 4.10 11.89 -3.45
CA THR A 12 5.06 10.98 -4.08
C THR A 12 4.93 9.56 -3.53
N PHE A 13 5.36 8.59 -4.32
CA PHE A 13 5.31 7.16 -4.01
C PHE A 13 5.90 6.83 -2.62
N GLY A 14 7.16 7.21 -2.37
CA GLY A 14 7.84 6.90 -1.11
C GLY A 14 7.19 7.57 0.11
N LYS A 15 6.63 8.76 -0.07
CA LYS A 15 5.87 9.46 0.97
C LYS A 15 4.60 8.69 1.32
N ALA A 16 3.87 8.21 0.31
CA ALA A 16 2.65 7.42 0.49
C ALA A 16 2.91 6.12 1.28
N ILE A 17 4.02 5.42 0.98
CA ILE A 17 4.42 4.21 1.72
C ILE A 17 4.74 4.52 3.18
N GLY A 18 5.59 5.53 3.42
CA GLY A 18 5.97 5.90 4.79
C GLY A 18 4.78 6.35 5.63
N ASP A 19 3.81 7.02 5.00
CA ASP A 19 2.57 7.44 5.64
C ASP A 19 1.61 6.25 5.89
N PHE A 20 1.56 5.29 4.97
CA PHE A 20 0.81 4.05 5.15
C PHE A 20 1.27 3.28 6.38
N PHE A 21 2.58 3.02 6.53
CA PHE A 21 3.10 2.29 7.68
C PHE A 21 2.97 3.06 9.01
N LYS A 22 3.08 4.40 8.99
CA LYS A 22 2.78 5.21 10.17
C LYS A 22 1.31 5.10 10.57
N GLY A 23 0.40 5.11 9.60
CA GLY A 23 -1.03 4.96 9.85
C GLY A 23 -1.44 3.53 10.21
N TYR A 24 -0.66 2.52 9.82
CA TYR A 24 -0.96 1.11 10.04
C TYR A 24 -1.02 0.73 11.52
N PHE A 25 -0.18 1.32 12.38
CA PHE A 25 -0.21 1.03 13.82
C PHE A 25 -1.22 1.89 14.59
N ASP A 26 -1.54 3.08 14.08
CA ASP A 26 -2.38 4.06 14.78
C ASP A 26 -3.86 4.00 14.36
N PHE A 27 -4.19 3.50 13.16
CA PHE A 27 -5.52 3.41 12.51
C PHE A 27 -6.43 4.66 12.59
N LYS A 28 -5.95 5.78 13.12
CA LYS A 28 -6.71 7.01 13.38
C LYS A 28 -6.48 8.10 12.31
N GLY A 29 -5.75 7.79 11.24
CA GLY A 29 -5.37 8.75 10.20
C GLY A 29 -6.33 8.81 9.01
N ARG A 30 -6.41 9.97 8.35
CA ARG A 30 -7.02 10.13 7.02
C ARG A 30 -5.88 10.28 6.01
N THR A 31 -5.93 9.52 4.92
CA THR A 31 -4.98 9.66 3.79
C THR A 31 -5.63 10.45 2.65
N THR A 32 -4.82 11.04 1.78
CA THR A 32 -5.31 11.66 0.54
C THR A 32 -5.62 10.60 -0.50
N ARG A 33 -6.45 10.94 -1.50
CA ARG A 33 -6.79 10.02 -2.60
C ARG A 33 -5.55 9.54 -3.35
N ALA A 34 -4.60 10.44 -3.62
CA ALA A 34 -3.35 10.08 -4.29
C ALA A 34 -2.49 9.11 -3.45
N GLY A 35 -2.38 9.33 -2.14
CA GLY A 35 -1.68 8.41 -1.25
C GLY A 35 -2.33 7.03 -1.19
N TYR A 36 -3.66 6.99 -1.13
CA TYR A 36 -4.41 5.74 -1.22
C TYR A 36 -4.13 4.97 -2.52
N TRP A 37 -4.16 5.64 -3.68
CA TRP A 37 -3.92 4.98 -4.97
C TRP A 37 -2.50 4.44 -5.11
N TRP A 38 -1.49 5.17 -4.63
CA TRP A 38 -0.11 4.68 -4.64
C TRP A 38 0.05 3.39 -3.83
N VAL A 39 -0.49 3.34 -2.62
CA VAL A 39 -0.45 2.14 -1.77
C VAL A 39 -1.23 1.00 -2.42
N THR A 40 -2.43 1.29 -2.93
CA THR A 40 -3.27 0.29 -3.59
C THR A 40 -2.54 -0.34 -4.78
N LEU A 41 -1.86 0.46 -5.60
CA LEU A 41 -1.09 -0.03 -6.74
C LEU A 41 0.00 -1.02 -6.30
N ILE A 42 0.76 -0.71 -5.24
CA ILE A 42 1.79 -1.62 -4.71
C ILE A 42 1.16 -2.91 -4.21
N LEU A 43 0.10 -2.81 -3.40
CA LEU A 43 -0.58 -3.98 -2.83
C LEU A 43 -1.15 -4.87 -3.95
N THR A 44 -1.70 -4.28 -5.00
CA THR A 44 -2.17 -5.04 -6.18
C THR A 44 -1.02 -5.76 -6.87
N ILE A 45 0.11 -5.09 -7.11
CA ILE A 45 1.29 -5.75 -7.72
C ILE A 45 1.79 -6.90 -6.86
N LEU A 46 1.96 -6.68 -5.54
CA LEU A 46 2.37 -7.71 -4.61
C LEU A 46 1.39 -8.89 -4.58
N THR A 47 0.10 -8.61 -4.64
CA THR A 47 -0.96 -9.63 -4.70
C THR A 47 -0.84 -10.45 -5.98
N VAL A 48 -0.67 -9.81 -7.14
CA VAL A 48 -0.49 -10.49 -8.43
C VAL A 48 0.75 -11.39 -8.41
N ILE A 49 1.89 -10.89 -7.92
CA ILE A 49 3.12 -11.68 -7.78
C ILE A 49 2.89 -12.89 -6.86
N CYS A 50 2.23 -12.66 -5.72
CA CYS A 50 1.89 -13.70 -4.76
C CYS A 50 1.03 -14.80 -5.41
N PHE A 51 0.02 -14.44 -6.19
CA PHE A 51 -0.79 -15.41 -6.94
C PHE A 51 0.04 -16.17 -7.98
N ILE A 52 0.90 -15.50 -8.75
CA ILE A 52 1.74 -16.14 -9.76
C ILE A 52 2.69 -17.17 -9.13
N VAL A 53 3.22 -16.90 -7.95
CA VAL A 53 4.18 -17.78 -7.27
C VAL A 53 3.49 -18.87 -6.44
N LEU A 54 2.47 -18.52 -5.66
CA LEU A 54 1.83 -19.44 -4.72
C LEU A 54 0.80 -20.35 -5.38
N LEU A 55 0.02 -19.89 -6.37
CA LEU A 55 -0.94 -20.76 -7.06
C LEU A 55 -0.30 -22.02 -7.66
N PRO A 56 0.81 -21.96 -8.42
CA PRO A 56 1.40 -23.17 -8.97
C PRO A 56 1.93 -24.11 -7.88
N ILE A 57 2.45 -23.58 -6.77
CA ILE A 57 2.88 -24.41 -5.62
C ILE A 57 1.69 -25.16 -5.02
N ILE A 58 0.54 -24.50 -4.90
CA ILE A 58 -0.69 -25.10 -4.35
C ILE A 58 -1.32 -26.10 -5.32
N ILE A 59 -1.31 -25.79 -6.62
CA ILE A 59 -1.95 -26.61 -7.66
C ILE A 59 -1.09 -27.82 -8.04
N PHE A 60 0.23 -27.66 -8.05
CA PHE A 60 1.21 -28.71 -8.34
C PHE A 60 2.13 -28.94 -7.13
N PRO A 61 1.60 -29.42 -6.00
CA PRO A 61 2.44 -29.87 -4.91
C PRO A 61 3.15 -31.14 -5.38
N LEU A 62 4.48 -31.11 -5.42
CA LEU A 62 5.33 -32.22 -5.83
C LEU A 62 5.17 -33.44 -4.90
#